data_AF-A0AAV2BYB8-F1
#
_entry.id   AF-A0AAV2BYB8-F1
#
_cell.length_a   1.000
_cell.length_b   1.000
_cell.length_c   1.000
_cell.angle_alpha   90.00
_cell.angle_beta   90.00
_cell.angle_gamma   90.00
#
_symmetry.space_group_name_H-M   'P 1'
#
loop_
_entity.id
_entity.type
_entity.pdbx_description
1 polymer ?
#
loop_
_entity_poly.entity_id
_entity_poly.type
_entity_poly.pdbx_seq_one_letter_code
_entity_poly.pdbx_strand_id
1 'polypeptide(L)'
;MKRPLAVTNLLFILIAYAESFESLMDEDEMYGCFYKLLCELDKVAEILEITRGAGPDNAKRYIEAISQATGVEIHENTEEDWIKFKEIGCKLPEEQRKKAFTEWGTLIGEYILDQFATFLAKYKATGVCSNSGMLAKMMPGGMGKMGSSPFG
;
A
#
# COMPACT_ATOMS: atom_id res chain seq x y z
N MET A 1 36.18 3.77 37.28
CA MET A 1 35.68 2.89 36.19
C MET A 1 34.18 3.14 35.99
N LYS A 2 33.77 3.85 34.94
CA LYS A 2 32.34 4.13 34.61
C LYS A 2 32.03 4.06 33.10
N ARG A 3 32.93 3.47 32.30
CA ARG A 3 32.80 3.41 30.83
C ARG A 3 31.94 2.26 30.27
N PRO A 4 31.78 1.07 30.90
CA PRO A 4 31.07 -0.02 30.23
C PRO A 4 29.54 0.17 30.17
N LEU A 5 28.96 0.89 31.13
CA LEU A 5 27.50 1.13 31.23
C LEU A 5 26.95 2.06 30.14
N ALA A 6 27.74 3.04 29.69
CA ALA A 6 27.28 3.97 28.65
C ALA A 6 27.21 3.31 27.27
N VAL A 7 28.14 2.39 26.99
CA VAL A 7 28.24 1.70 25.69
C VAL A 7 27.13 0.65 25.55
N THR A 8 26.80 -0.08 26.63
CA THR A 8 25.69 -1.05 26.60
C THR A 8 24.35 -0.35 26.39
N ASN A 9 24.12 0.80 27.03
CA ASN A 9 22.86 1.53 26.91
C ASN A 9 22.66 2.11 25.49
N LEU A 10 23.73 2.57 24.85
CA LEU A 10 23.70 3.00 23.44
C LEU A 10 23.39 1.85 22.49
N LEU A 11 23.94 0.67 22.74
CA LEU A 11 23.63 -0.55 21.97
C LEU A 11 22.16 -0.96 22.11
N PHE A 12 21.57 -0.88 23.31
CA PHE A 12 20.14 -1.16 23.50
C PHE A 12 19.24 -0.15 22.80
N ILE A 13 19.62 1.14 22.78
CA ILE A 13 18.88 2.16 22.02
C ILE A 13 18.96 1.87 20.51
N LEU A 14 20.14 1.51 20.00
CA LEU A 14 20.32 1.18 18.58
C LEU A 14 19.62 -0.13 18.19
N ILE A 15 19.59 -1.13 19.07
CA ILE A 15 18.84 -2.38 18.85
C ILE A 15 17.34 -2.10 18.87
N ALA A 16 16.84 -1.32 19.83
CA ALA A 16 15.43 -0.92 19.85
C ALA A 16 15.05 -0.06 18.63
N TYR A 17 15.95 0.79 18.14
CA TYR A 17 15.75 1.55 16.89
C TYR A 17 15.83 0.65 15.64
N ALA A 18 16.71 -0.36 15.64
CA ALA A 18 16.85 -1.29 14.52
C ALA A 18 15.67 -2.26 14.42
N GLU A 19 15.13 -2.73 15.54
CA GLU A 19 13.89 -3.53 15.60
C GLU A 19 12.66 -2.68 15.21
N SER A 20 12.72 -1.36 15.39
CA SER A 20 11.67 -0.44 14.89
C SER A 20 11.72 -0.22 13.37
N PHE A 21 12.78 -0.69 12.71
CA PHE A 21 13.05 -0.52 11.27
C PHE A 21 12.88 -1.81 10.46
N GLU A 22 12.51 -2.95 11.08
CA GLU A 22 11.88 -4.03 10.32
C GLU A 22 10.59 -3.46 9.73
N SER A 23 10.63 -3.18 8.42
CA SER A 23 9.55 -2.72 7.55
C SER A 23 8.18 -2.70 8.24
N LEU A 24 7.67 -1.51 8.58
CA LEU A 24 6.36 -1.33 9.25
C LEU A 24 5.25 -2.14 8.54
N MET A 25 5.38 -2.32 7.22
CA MET A 25 4.58 -3.16 6.37
C MET A 25 5.45 -3.74 5.25
N ASP A 26 5.20 -4.96 4.80
CA ASP A 26 5.79 -5.47 3.55
C ASP A 26 5.07 -4.91 2.30
N GLU A 27 5.61 -5.14 1.10
CA GLU A 27 5.04 -4.60 -0.15
C GLU A 27 3.60 -5.05 -0.40
N ASP A 28 3.27 -6.30 -0.10
CA ASP A 28 1.92 -6.85 -0.30
C ASP A 28 0.92 -6.26 0.71
N GLU A 29 1.36 -6.09 1.95
CA GLU A 29 0.60 -5.38 2.97
C GLU A 29 0.35 -3.91 2.58
N MET A 30 1.39 -3.21 2.09
CA MET A 30 1.28 -1.82 1.65
C MET A 30 0.32 -1.69 0.47
N TYR A 31 0.48 -2.52 -0.55
CA TYR A 31 -0.41 -2.59 -1.71
C TYR A 31 -1.86 -2.79 -1.26
N GLY A 32 -2.10 -3.82 -0.45
CA GLY A 32 -3.43 -4.19 -0.01
C GLY A 32 -4.08 -3.10 0.83
N CYS A 33 -3.32 -2.46 1.72
CA CYS A 33 -3.81 -1.36 2.56
C CYS A 33 -4.09 -0.11 1.73
N PHE A 34 -3.21 0.25 0.79
CA PHE A 34 -3.38 1.39 -0.09
C PHE A 34 -4.66 1.29 -0.92
N TYR A 35 -4.87 0.16 -1.62
CA TYR A 35 -6.08 -0.01 -2.43
C TYR A 35 -7.35 -0.19 -1.60
N LYS A 36 -7.27 -0.72 -0.38
CA LYS A 36 -8.40 -0.71 0.55
C LYS A 36 -8.80 0.72 0.93
N LEU A 37 -7.84 1.56 1.28
CA LEU A 37 -8.10 2.96 1.62
C LEU A 37 -8.63 3.75 0.42
N LEU A 38 -8.05 3.54 -0.76
CA LEU A 38 -8.44 4.23 -1.99
C LEU A 38 -9.79 3.76 -2.53
N CYS A 39 -10.02 2.45 -2.64
CA CYS A 39 -11.16 1.88 -3.36
C CYS A 39 -12.35 1.54 -2.47
N GLU A 40 -12.12 1.07 -1.23
CA GLU A 40 -13.21 0.63 -0.34
C GLU A 40 -13.62 1.73 0.65
N LEU A 41 -12.66 2.48 1.19
CA LEU A 41 -12.89 3.43 2.27
C LEU A 41 -12.90 4.91 1.84
N ASP A 42 -12.71 5.17 0.56
CA ASP A 42 -12.77 6.48 -0.06
C ASP A 42 -11.88 7.55 0.62
N LYS A 43 -10.66 7.15 1.00
CA LYS A 43 -9.71 8.02 1.72
C LYS A 43 -8.87 8.91 0.80
N VAL A 44 -9.45 9.33 -0.33
CA VAL A 44 -8.81 10.18 -1.34
C VAL A 44 -8.23 11.45 -0.70
N ALA A 45 -9.00 12.15 0.13
CA ALA A 45 -8.56 13.38 0.78
C ALA A 45 -7.34 13.17 1.69
N GLU A 46 -7.30 12.08 2.46
CA GLU A 46 -6.18 11.78 3.35
C GLU A 46 -4.91 11.39 2.57
N ILE A 47 -5.07 10.64 1.47
CA ILE A 47 -3.96 10.30 0.56
C ILE A 47 -3.40 11.58 -0.08
N LEU A 48 -4.28 12.50 -0.48
CA LEU A 48 -3.90 13.80 -1.02
C LEU A 48 -3.14 14.65 0.02
N GLU A 49 -3.57 14.66 1.28
CA GLU A 49 -2.85 15.38 2.35
C GLU A 49 -1.42 14.87 2.54
N ILE A 50 -1.21 13.55 2.53
CA ILE A 50 0.14 12.98 2.66
C ILE A 50 1.02 13.37 1.48
N THR A 51 0.48 13.27 0.26
CA THR A 51 1.26 13.57 -0.95
C THR A 51 1.61 15.05 -1.06
N ARG A 52 0.75 15.95 -0.57
CA ARG A 52 1.03 17.39 -0.43
C ARG A 52 2.01 17.69 0.71
N GLY A 53 1.88 16.99 1.83
CA GLY A 53 2.76 17.13 2.99
C GLY A 53 4.22 16.77 2.71
N ALA A 54 4.48 15.96 1.68
CA ALA A 54 5.82 15.61 1.22
C ALA A 54 6.58 16.78 0.55
N GLY A 55 5.90 17.92 0.28
CA GLY A 55 6.46 19.07 -0.40
C GLY A 55 6.22 19.06 -1.92
N PRO A 56 6.31 20.21 -2.60
CA PRO A 56 5.85 20.38 -3.99
C PRO A 56 6.59 19.48 -5.00
N ASP A 57 7.89 19.28 -4.83
CA ASP A 57 8.69 18.43 -5.75
C ASP A 57 8.30 16.95 -5.62
N ASN A 58 8.08 16.49 -4.40
CA ASN A 58 7.64 15.11 -4.14
C ASN A 58 6.18 14.90 -4.55
N ALA A 59 5.31 15.89 -4.28
CA ALA A 59 3.93 15.92 -4.75
C ALA A 59 3.84 15.76 -6.27
N LYS A 60 4.68 16.47 -7.02
CA LYS A 60 4.77 16.33 -8.48
C LYS A 60 5.28 14.94 -8.88
N ARG A 61 6.35 14.47 -8.22
CA ARG A 61 6.91 13.13 -8.48
C ARG A 61 5.91 12.01 -8.26
N TYR A 62 5.03 12.12 -7.26
CA TYR A 62 3.96 11.15 -7.03
C TYR A 62 3.04 11.02 -8.25
N ILE A 63 2.55 12.14 -8.76
CA ILE A 63 1.58 12.16 -9.85
C ILE A 63 2.21 11.71 -11.17
N GLU A 64 3.44 12.17 -11.44
CA GLU A 64 4.20 11.73 -12.61
C GLU A 64 4.47 10.21 -12.56
N ALA A 65 4.79 9.67 -11.38
CA ALA A 65 4.99 8.24 -11.20
C ALA A 65 3.69 7.43 -11.39
N ILE A 66 2.55 7.94 -10.91
CA ILE A 66 1.24 7.28 -11.13
C ILE A 66 0.93 7.25 -12.62
N SER A 67 1.09 8.38 -13.31
CA SER A 67 0.83 8.46 -14.73
C SER A 67 1.71 7.49 -15.53
N GLN A 68 2.99 7.40 -15.19
CA GLN A 68 3.93 6.45 -15.82
C GLN A 68 3.57 4.99 -15.54
N ALA A 69 3.22 4.64 -14.30
CA ALA A 69 2.94 3.26 -13.91
C ALA A 69 1.57 2.75 -14.39
N THR A 70 0.61 3.65 -14.62
CA THR A 70 -0.79 3.28 -14.89
C THR A 70 -1.24 3.65 -16.30
N GLY A 71 -0.50 4.55 -16.98
CA GLY A 71 -0.90 5.15 -18.25
C GLY A 71 -2.06 6.14 -18.12
N VAL A 72 -2.52 6.45 -16.89
CA VAL A 72 -3.56 7.46 -16.67
C VAL A 72 -2.93 8.85 -16.82
N GLU A 73 -3.51 9.70 -17.66
CA GLU A 73 -3.06 11.09 -17.77
C GLU A 73 -3.50 11.87 -16.54
N ILE A 74 -2.55 12.12 -15.66
CA ILE A 74 -2.71 12.89 -14.43
C ILE A 74 -1.58 13.91 -14.39
N HIS A 75 -1.93 15.18 -14.23
CA HIS A 75 -0.98 16.28 -14.40
C HIS A 75 -0.69 17.03 -13.11
N GLU A 76 -1.64 17.02 -12.15
CA GLU A 76 -1.51 17.80 -10.93
C GLU A 76 -1.83 16.96 -9.68
N ASN A 77 -1.31 17.38 -8.54
CA ASN A 77 -1.64 16.76 -7.26
C ASN A 77 -2.92 17.40 -6.68
N THR A 78 -4.04 17.17 -7.37
CA THR A 78 -5.38 17.69 -7.02
C THR A 78 -6.32 16.56 -6.62
N GLU A 79 -7.36 16.90 -5.88
CA GLU A 79 -8.38 15.93 -5.47
C GLU A 79 -9.08 15.30 -6.67
N GLU A 80 -9.40 16.10 -7.69
CA GLU A 80 -10.01 15.65 -8.94
C GLU A 80 -9.16 14.59 -9.64
N ASP A 81 -7.85 14.78 -9.66
CA ASP A 81 -6.90 13.86 -10.26
C ASP A 81 -6.77 12.55 -9.48
N TRP A 82 -6.81 12.60 -8.14
CA TRP A 82 -6.90 11.38 -7.32
C TRP A 82 -8.24 10.67 -7.45
N ILE A 83 -9.35 11.40 -7.65
CA ILE A 83 -10.65 10.80 -7.95
C ILE A 83 -10.60 10.07 -9.30
N LYS A 84 -10.04 10.68 -10.35
CA LYS A 84 -9.85 10.02 -11.65
C LYS A 84 -8.99 8.76 -11.51
N PHE A 85 -7.88 8.86 -10.76
CA PHE A 85 -7.03 7.71 -10.49
C PHE A 85 -7.79 6.61 -9.77
N LYS A 86 -8.58 6.92 -8.74
CA LYS A 86 -9.46 5.96 -8.06
C LYS A 86 -10.44 5.30 -9.04
N GLU A 87 -11.15 6.09 -9.85
CA GLU A 87 -12.17 5.59 -10.77
C GLU A 87 -11.63 4.62 -11.82
N ILE A 88 -10.38 4.81 -12.25
CA ILE A 88 -9.71 3.97 -13.24
C ILE A 88 -8.97 2.83 -12.53
N GLY A 89 -8.08 3.17 -11.60
CA GLY A 89 -7.21 2.26 -10.88
C GLY A 89 -7.98 1.19 -10.12
N CYS A 90 -9.10 1.53 -9.46
CA CYS A 90 -9.90 0.55 -8.74
C CYS A 90 -10.64 -0.45 -9.63
N LYS A 91 -10.81 -0.16 -10.93
CA LYS A 91 -11.45 -1.06 -11.92
C LYS A 91 -10.45 -1.95 -12.67
N LEU A 92 -9.15 -1.69 -12.53
CA LEU A 92 -8.12 -2.52 -13.15
C LEU A 92 -8.11 -3.93 -12.51
N PRO A 93 -7.78 -4.99 -13.29
CA PRO A 93 -7.54 -6.32 -12.75
C PRO A 93 -6.46 -6.29 -11.65
N GLU A 94 -6.59 -7.16 -10.65
CA GLU A 94 -5.68 -7.17 -9.48
C GLU A 94 -4.21 -7.29 -9.89
N GLU A 95 -3.89 -8.16 -10.85
CA GLU A 95 -2.52 -8.32 -11.36
C GLU A 95 -1.97 -7.02 -11.97
N GLN A 96 -2.81 -6.26 -12.68
CA GLN A 96 -2.41 -4.97 -13.27
C GLN A 96 -2.25 -3.89 -12.19
N ARG A 97 -3.13 -3.86 -11.18
CA ARG A 97 -3.01 -2.92 -10.04
C ARG A 97 -1.75 -3.18 -9.23
N LYS A 98 -1.44 -4.45 -8.97
CA LYS A 98 -0.24 -4.85 -8.22
C LYS A 98 1.01 -4.48 -9.00
N LYS A 99 1.05 -4.80 -10.30
CA LYS A 99 2.15 -4.38 -11.18
C LYS A 99 2.36 -2.85 -11.18
N ALA A 100 1.29 -2.08 -11.38
CA ALA A 100 1.35 -0.62 -11.38
C ALA A 100 1.79 -0.07 -10.01
N PHE A 101 1.39 -0.70 -8.91
CA PHE A 101 1.82 -0.30 -7.58
C PHE A 101 3.32 -0.55 -7.35
N THR A 102 3.83 -1.72 -7.73
CA THR A 102 5.27 -2.04 -7.65
C THR A 102 6.11 -1.10 -8.51
N GLU A 103 5.66 -0.82 -9.74
CA GLU A 103 6.32 0.13 -10.64
C GLU A 103 6.29 1.55 -10.05
N TRP A 104 5.14 2.00 -9.53
CA TRP A 104 5.01 3.27 -8.85
C TRP A 104 5.94 3.39 -7.63
N GLY A 105 6.00 2.36 -6.78
CA GLY A 105 6.90 2.30 -5.62
C GLY A 105 8.37 2.43 -6.01
N THR A 106 8.75 1.85 -7.15
CA THR A 106 10.10 1.96 -7.72
C THR A 106 10.39 3.39 -8.20
N LEU A 107 9.41 4.06 -8.82
CA LEU A 107 9.57 5.41 -9.39
C LEU A 107 9.63 6.52 -8.33
N ILE A 108 8.84 6.41 -7.26
CA ILE A 108 8.80 7.42 -6.19
C ILE A 108 10.04 7.36 -5.27
N GLY A 109 10.65 6.18 -5.13
CA GLY A 109 11.85 5.98 -4.31
C GLY A 109 11.60 5.87 -2.81
N GLU A 110 12.63 5.45 -2.07
CA GLU A 110 12.53 5.00 -0.67
C GLU A 110 11.95 6.04 0.29
N TYR A 111 12.42 7.30 0.24
CA TYR A 111 11.91 8.35 1.14
C TYR A 111 10.40 8.55 1.01
N ILE A 112 9.89 8.52 -0.21
CA ILE A 112 8.48 8.75 -0.51
C ILE A 112 7.64 7.53 -0.11
N LEU A 113 8.19 6.33 -0.34
CA LEU A 113 7.60 5.07 0.08
C LEU A 113 7.50 4.98 1.61
N ASP A 114 8.50 5.45 2.35
CA ASP A 114 8.51 5.48 3.82
C ASP A 114 7.40 6.37 4.40
N GLN A 115 7.11 7.51 3.76
CA GLN A 115 5.98 8.38 4.15
C GLN A 115 4.64 7.63 4.00
N PHE A 116 4.48 6.90 2.89
CA PHE A 116 3.31 6.06 2.67
C PHE A 116 3.25 4.91 3.68
N ALA A 117 4.34 4.19 3.91
CA ALA A 117 4.41 3.12 4.90
C ALA A 117 4.02 3.62 6.30
N THR A 118 4.50 4.80 6.70
CA THR A 118 4.13 5.44 7.98
C THR A 118 2.65 5.80 8.04
N PHE A 119 2.08 6.32 6.96
CA PHE A 119 0.65 6.60 6.87
C PHE A 119 -0.20 5.32 6.99
N LEU A 120 0.15 4.28 6.23
CA LEU A 120 -0.56 3.00 6.21
C LEU A 120 -0.41 2.25 7.55
N ALA A 121 0.71 2.37 8.24
CA ALA A 121 0.93 1.77 9.55
C ALA A 121 -0.09 2.26 10.60
N LYS A 122 -0.56 3.52 10.49
CA LYS A 122 -1.64 4.02 11.36
C LYS A 122 -2.93 3.21 11.18
N TYR A 123 -3.26 2.88 9.93
CA TYR A 123 -4.42 2.07 9.58
C TYR A 123 -4.25 0.58 9.90
N LYS A 124 -3.02 0.07 9.83
CA LYS A 124 -2.69 -1.27 10.34
C LYS A 124 -2.91 -1.34 11.85
N ALA A 125 -2.47 -0.35 12.62
CA ALA A 125 -2.64 -0.30 14.06
C ALA A 125 -4.11 -0.24 14.52
N THR A 126 -5.00 0.36 13.71
CA THR A 126 -6.45 0.40 13.99
C THR A 126 -7.21 -0.83 13.49
N GLY A 127 -6.52 -1.84 12.96
CA GLY A 127 -7.13 -3.06 12.44
C GLY A 127 -7.77 -2.91 11.05
N VAL A 128 -7.66 -1.74 10.42
CA VAL A 128 -8.28 -1.48 9.10
C VAL A 128 -7.57 -2.28 8.01
N CYS A 129 -6.25 -2.41 8.10
CA CYS A 129 -5.43 -3.11 7.10
C CYS A 129 -5.01 -4.53 7.47
N SER A 130 -5.57 -5.12 8.54
CA SER A 130 -5.14 -6.45 9.04
C SER A 130 -5.62 -7.66 8.22
N ASN A 131 -6.38 -7.45 7.13
CA ASN A 131 -7.01 -8.54 6.36
C ASN A 131 -6.84 -8.43 4.83
N SER A 132 -5.99 -7.54 4.32
CA SER A 132 -5.87 -7.31 2.88
C SER A 132 -5.26 -8.49 2.10
N GLY A 133 -4.72 -9.52 2.76
CA GLY A 133 -4.17 -10.72 2.13
C GLY A 133 -5.13 -11.93 2.01
N MET A 134 -6.40 -11.83 2.41
CA MET A 134 -7.28 -13.02 2.55
C MET A 134 -8.46 -13.15 1.58
N LEU A 135 -8.63 -12.23 0.63
CA LEU A 135 -9.73 -12.34 -0.36
C LEU A 135 -9.43 -13.25 -1.56
N ALA A 136 -8.23 -13.82 -1.67
CA ALA A 136 -7.86 -14.72 -2.77
C ALA A 136 -8.02 -16.24 -2.47
N LYS A 137 -8.52 -16.65 -1.29
CA LYS A 137 -8.56 -18.08 -0.91
C LYS A 137 -9.89 -18.67 -0.47
N MET A 138 -11.01 -17.98 -0.69
CA MET A 138 -12.34 -18.55 -0.42
C MET A 138 -13.19 -18.62 -1.69
N MET A 139 -12.95 -19.65 -2.50
CA MET A 139 -14.05 -20.29 -3.21
C MET A 139 -14.29 -21.67 -2.58
N PRO A 140 -15.43 -21.90 -1.89
CA PRO A 140 -15.85 -23.23 -1.55
C PRO A 140 -16.37 -23.91 -2.83
N GLY A 141 -15.54 -24.74 -3.45
CA GLY A 141 -15.95 -25.66 -4.52
C GLY A 141 -16.81 -26.80 -3.96
N GLY A 142 -17.96 -26.47 -3.41
CA GLY A 142 -19.00 -27.40 -3.03
C GLY A 142 -20.11 -27.41 -4.08
N MET A 143 -20.06 -28.36 -5.01
CA MET A 143 -21.28 -28.90 -5.64
C MET A 143 -21.17 -30.41 -5.66
N GLY A 144 -21.92 -31.03 -4.75
CA GLY A 144 -22.21 -32.45 -4.77
C GLY A 144 -23.16 -32.81 -5.92
N LYS A 145 -22.90 -33.99 -6.48
CA LYS A 145 -23.81 -34.99 -7.11
C LYS A 145 -25.09 -34.51 -7.80
N MET A 146 -25.21 -34.86 -9.08
CA MET A 146 -26.29 -35.65 -9.72
C MET A 146 -26.03 -35.63 -11.24
N GLY A 147 -26.23 -36.66 -12.05
CA GLY A 147 -26.78 -37.99 -11.84
C GLY A 147 -26.38 -38.90 -13.01
N SER A 148 -26.47 -40.20 -12.75
CA SER A 148 -26.37 -41.32 -13.67
C SER A 148 -27.13 -41.10 -14.98
N SER A 149 -26.44 -41.30 -16.11
CA SER A 149 -27.04 -41.44 -17.43
C SER A 149 -27.55 -42.88 -17.61
N PRO A 150 -28.83 -43.10 -17.98
CA PRO A 150 -29.30 -44.41 -18.36
C PRO A 150 -29.92 -44.37 -19.77
N PHE A 151 -29.10 -44.34 -20.82
CA PHE A 151 -29.47 -44.73 -22.20
C PHE A 151 -28.15 -45.08 -22.92
N GLY A 152 -27.90 -46.31 -23.38
CA GLY A 152 -28.84 -47.39 -23.67
C GLY A 152 -29.60 -47.10 -24.94
#